data_AF-A0AAD8HGL1-F1
#
_entry.id   AF-A0AAD8HGL1-F1
#
_cell.length_a   1.000
_cell.length_b   1.000
_cell.length_c   1.000
_cell.angle_alpha   90.00
_cell.angle_beta   90.00
_cell.angle_gamma   90.00
#
_symmetry.space_group_name_H-M   'P 1'
#
loop_
_entity.id
_entity.type
_entity.pdbx_description
1 polymer ?
#
loop_
_entity_poly.entity_id
_entity_poly.type
_entity_poly.pdbx_seq_one_letter_code
_entity_poly.pdbx_strand_id
1 'polypeptide(L)'
;MPMEPDGVIWGSFLNGCLIHANSELRLRAGKHLIELEPQHSGKYVLLAYAYMYATLGNWESVTRLRKMMKVKQVVTKPGWSSIEIDGISNRFTVDDKSHFHAKDIFQSHSSQNNS
;
A
#
# COMPACT_ATOMS: atom_id res chain seq x y z
N MET A 1 10.86 -17.84 -23.89
CA MET A 1 11.92 -17.67 -22.87
C MET A 1 12.04 -19.02 -22.17
N PRO A 2 13.20 -19.72 -22.19
CA PRO A 2 13.29 -21.09 -21.70
C PRO A 2 13.49 -21.22 -20.18
N MET A 3 13.49 -20.11 -19.44
CA MET A 3 13.64 -20.08 -17.99
C MET A 3 12.33 -19.66 -17.32
N GLU A 4 12.01 -20.24 -16.16
CA GLU A 4 10.86 -19.81 -15.38
C GLU A 4 11.06 -18.36 -14.90
N PRO A 5 10.09 -17.47 -15.16
CA PRO A 5 10.20 -16.09 -14.73
C PRO A 5 10.16 -15.98 -13.20
N ASP A 6 11.15 -15.30 -12.64
CA ASP A 6 11.28 -15.07 -11.20
C ASP A 6 10.41 -13.89 -10.71
N GLY A 7 10.46 -13.61 -9.40
CA GLY A 7 9.68 -12.53 -8.79
C GLY A 7 10.03 -11.12 -9.30
N VAL A 8 11.22 -10.95 -9.89
CA VAL A 8 11.63 -9.66 -10.49
C VAL A 8 10.98 -9.50 -11.86
N ILE A 9 10.96 -10.56 -12.67
CA ILE A 9 10.31 -10.56 -13.98
C ILE A 9 8.80 -10.35 -13.83
N TRP A 10 8.15 -11.08 -12.92
CA TRP A 10 6.72 -10.90 -12.65
C TRP A 10 6.40 -9.53 -12.07
N GLY A 11 7.28 -8.97 -11.22
CA GLY A 11 7.16 -7.61 -10.72
C GLY A 11 7.22 -6.56 -11.83
N SER A 12 8.18 -6.71 -12.74
CA SER A 12 8.35 -5.83 -13.91
C SER A 12 7.15 -5.90 -14.85
N PHE A 13 6.67 -7.12 -15.13
CA PHE A 13 5.48 -7.36 -15.94
C PHE A 13 4.23 -6.73 -15.33
N LEU A 14 4.04 -6.89 -14.01
CA LEU A 14 2.92 -6.28 -13.29
C LEU A 14 2.95 -4.75 -13.36
N ASN A 15 4.14 -4.15 -13.25
CA ASN A 15 4.31 -2.71 -13.42
C ASN A 15 3.94 -2.24 -14.84
N GLY A 16 4.33 -2.99 -15.87
CA GLY A 16 3.88 -2.74 -17.25
C GLY A 16 2.35 -2.82 -17.38
N CYS A 17 1.72 -3.81 -16.74
CA CYS A 17 0.26 -3.94 -16.70
C CYS A 17 -0.43 -2.81 -15.92
N LEU A 18 0.25 -2.19 -14.94
CA LEU A 18 -0.23 -1.00 -14.24
C LEU A 18 -0.31 0.20 -15.19
N ILE A 19 0.71 0.40 -16.01
CA ILE A 19 0.81 1.51 -16.97
C ILE A 19 -0.19 1.35 -18.13
N HIS A 20 -0.31 0.14 -18.69
CA HIS A 20 -1.10 -0.10 -19.90
C HIS A 20 -2.55 -0.55 -19.66
N ALA A 21 -3.10 -0.29 -18.46
CA ALA A 21 -4.51 -0.49 -18.10
C ALA A 21 -5.12 -1.90 -18.33
N ASN A 22 -4.32 -2.95 -18.49
CA ASN A 22 -4.83 -4.32 -18.57
C ASN A 22 -5.12 -4.87 -17.16
N SER A 23 -6.36 -4.69 -16.71
CA SER A 23 -6.79 -5.04 -15.34
C SER A 23 -6.76 -6.55 -15.05
N GLU A 24 -7.13 -7.39 -16.02
CA GLU A 24 -7.16 -8.85 -15.85
C GLU A 24 -5.76 -9.43 -15.68
N LEU A 25 -4.83 -9.08 -16.59
CA LEU A 25 -3.44 -9.56 -16.52
C LEU A 25 -2.74 -9.06 -15.27
N ARG A 26 -3.01 -7.81 -14.87
CA ARG A 26 -2.49 -7.22 -13.63
C ARG A 26 -2.91 -8.03 -12.41
N LEU A 27 -4.17 -8.42 -12.31
CA LEU A 27 -4.67 -9.21 -11.19
C LEU A 27 -4.08 -10.62 -11.16
N ARG A 28 -3.92 -11.26 -12.33
CA ARG A 28 -3.29 -12.58 -12.42
C ARG A 28 -1.83 -12.54 -12.01
N ALA A 29 -1.05 -11.61 -12.57
CA ALA A 29 0.35 -11.44 -12.24
C ALA A 29 0.56 -11.13 -10.76
N GLY A 30 -0.25 -10.24 -10.17
CA GLY A 30 -0.14 -9.90 -8.75
C GLY A 30 -0.47 -11.07 -7.81
N LYS A 31 -1.42 -11.95 -8.17
CA LYS A 31 -1.70 -13.18 -7.39
C LYS A 31 -0.51 -14.14 -7.44
N HIS A 32 0.01 -14.38 -8.64
CA HIS A 32 1.16 -15.27 -8.82
C HIS A 32 2.40 -14.78 -8.05
N LEU A 33 2.61 -13.47 -8.01
CA LEU A 33 3.71 -12.85 -7.28
C LEU A 33 3.64 -13.08 -5.76
N ILE A 34 2.44 -13.18 -5.20
CA ILE A 34 2.22 -13.51 -3.79
C ILE A 34 2.43 -15.01 -3.52
N GLU A 35 2.07 -15.86 -4.47
CA GLU A 35 2.33 -17.30 -4.38
C GLU A 35 3.83 -17.60 -4.43
N LEU A 36 4.56 -16.88 -5.29
CA LEU A 36 5.99 -17.00 -5.47
C LEU A 36 6.79 -16.43 -4.27
N GLU A 37 6.41 -15.25 -3.77
CA GLU A 37 7.13 -14.56 -2.70
C GLU A 37 6.18 -14.18 -1.53
N PRO A 38 5.63 -15.16 -0.81
CA PRO A 38 4.58 -14.95 0.19
C PRO A 38 5.02 -14.15 1.41
N GLN A 39 6.33 -13.99 1.63
CA GLN A 39 6.88 -13.21 2.76
C GLN A 39 7.23 -11.77 2.37
N HIS A 40 7.14 -11.42 1.08
CA HIS A 40 7.57 -10.13 0.59
C HIS A 40 6.41 -9.11 0.61
N SER A 41 6.36 -8.27 1.64
CA SER A 41 5.28 -7.29 1.88
C SER A 41 5.01 -6.36 0.68
N GLY A 42 6.05 -5.96 -0.07
CA GLY A 42 5.89 -5.13 -1.28
C GLY A 42 5.02 -5.75 -2.38
N LYS A 43 4.95 -7.08 -2.49
CA LYS A 43 4.13 -7.75 -3.52
C LYS A 43 2.64 -7.69 -3.19
N TYR A 44 2.33 -7.78 -1.90
CA TYR A 44 0.98 -7.56 -1.40
C TYR A 44 0.52 -6.12 -1.63
N VAL A 45 1.42 -5.14 -1.43
CA VAL A 45 1.12 -3.74 -1.76
C VAL A 45 0.79 -3.61 -3.24
N LEU A 46 1.62 -4.15 -4.14
CA LEU A 46 1.37 -4.09 -5.59
C LEU A 46 0.02 -4.71 -6.00
N LEU A 47 -0.35 -5.86 -5.42
CA LEU A 47 -1.66 -6.47 -5.68
C LEU A 47 -2.82 -5.64 -5.09
N ALA A 48 -2.65 -5.00 -3.93
CA ALA A 48 -3.65 -4.08 -3.38
C ALA A 48 -3.90 -2.89 -4.31
N TYR A 49 -2.82 -2.29 -4.85
CA TYR A 49 -2.92 -1.27 -5.88
C TYR A 49 -3.68 -1.82 -7.10
N ALA A 50 -3.34 -3.01 -7.58
CA ALA A 50 -4.04 -3.63 -8.69
C ALA A 50 -5.56 -3.80 -8.45
N TYR A 51 -5.97 -4.23 -7.26
CA TYR A 51 -7.39 -4.33 -6.89
C TYR A 51 -8.09 -2.98 -6.83
N MET A 52 -7.42 -1.94 -6.31
CA MET A 52 -7.99 -0.59 -6.18
C MET A 52 -8.19 0.08 -7.54
N TYR A 53 -7.30 -0.15 -8.50
CA TYR A 53 -7.38 0.42 -9.85
C TYR A 53 -8.08 -0.50 -10.86
N ALA A 54 -8.68 -1.62 -10.44
CA ALA A 54 -9.61 -2.37 -11.27
C ALA A 54 -10.94 -1.62 -11.38
N THR A 55 -11.70 -1.84 -12.46
CA THR A 55 -12.79 -1.00 -13.03
C THR A 55 -13.86 -0.42 -12.08
N LEU A 56 -13.91 -0.78 -10.80
CA LEU A 56 -14.76 -0.18 -9.76
C LEU A 56 -14.15 -0.23 -8.34
N GLY A 57 -12.84 -0.35 -8.19
CA GLY A 57 -12.15 -0.39 -6.90
C GLY A 57 -12.59 -1.56 -6.00
N ASN A 58 -11.87 -2.68 -6.06
CA ASN A 58 -12.21 -3.87 -5.29
C ASN A 58 -11.66 -3.80 -3.85
N TRP A 59 -12.24 -2.90 -3.05
CA TRP A 59 -11.88 -2.68 -1.64
C TRP A 59 -12.07 -3.93 -0.77
N GLU A 60 -13.03 -4.78 -1.10
CA GLU A 60 -13.22 -6.07 -0.45
C GLU A 60 -11.99 -6.97 -0.63
N SER A 61 -11.45 -7.04 -1.84
CA SER A 61 -10.23 -7.81 -2.12
C SER A 61 -9.01 -7.19 -1.45
N VAL A 62 -8.88 -5.86 -1.39
CA VAL A 62 -7.83 -5.19 -0.61
C VAL A 62 -7.94 -5.55 0.88
N THR A 63 -9.15 -5.58 1.42
CA THR A 63 -9.40 -5.93 2.82
C THR A 63 -9.05 -7.39 3.10
N ARG A 64 -9.46 -8.32 2.21
CA ARG A 64 -9.08 -9.74 2.29
C ARG A 64 -7.56 -9.91 2.21
N LEU A 65 -6.90 -9.13 1.36
CA LEU A 65 -5.45 -9.15 1.22
C LEU A 65 -4.74 -8.72 2.51
N ARG A 66 -5.19 -7.62 3.14
CA ARG A 66 -4.66 -7.17 4.44
C ARG A 66 -4.88 -8.19 5.54
N LYS A 67 -6.02 -8.89 5.56
CA LYS A 67 -6.25 -10.02 6.49
C LYS A 67 -5.25 -11.15 6.26
N MET A 68 -5.00 -11.51 5.00
CA MET A 68 -4.01 -12.52 4.64
C MET A 68 -2.59 -12.15 5.08
N MET A 69 -2.20 -10.87 4.95
CA MET A 69 -0.90 -10.39 5.46
C MET A 69 -0.77 -10.59 6.96
N LYS A 70 -1.83 -10.29 7.74
CA LYS A 70 -1.83 -10.51 9.20
C LYS A 70 -1.67 -11.97 9.57
N VAL A 71 -2.42 -12.87 8.91
CA VAL A 71 -2.34 -14.32 9.14
C VAL A 71 -0.94 -14.85 8.83
N LYS A 72 -0.32 -14.35 7.76
CA LYS A 72 1.03 -14.74 7.34
C LYS A 72 2.14 -13.97 8.08
N GLN A 73 1.81 -13.12 9.05
CA GLN A 73 2.75 -12.25 9.77
C GLN A 73 3.62 -11.35 8.85
N VAL A 74 3.10 -11.01 7.68
CA VAL A 74 3.76 -10.13 6.71
C VAL A 74 3.49 -8.69 7.11
N VAL A 75 4.52 -8.01 7.61
CA VAL A 75 4.44 -6.61 8.03
C VAL A 75 5.01 -5.71 6.94
N THR A 76 4.25 -4.69 6.53
CA THR A 76 4.80 -3.60 5.70
C THR A 76 5.63 -2.68 6.57
N LYS A 77 6.84 -2.37 6.11
CA LYS A 77 7.59 -1.13 6.41
C LYS A 77 6.67 0.08 6.62
N PRO A 78 6.26 0.56 7.82
CA PRO A 78 5.47 1.77 7.87
C PRO A 78 6.33 2.92 7.31
N GLY A 79 5.75 3.69 6.40
CA GLY A 79 6.35 4.93 5.95
C GLY A 79 6.41 5.92 7.11
N TRP A 80 7.47 6.72 7.15
CA TRP A 80 7.61 7.82 8.08
C TRP A 80 7.91 9.10 7.32
N SER A 81 7.39 10.22 7.82
CA SER A 81 7.80 11.56 7.43
C SER A 81 8.37 12.26 8.66
N SER A 82 9.24 13.24 8.45
CA SER A 82 9.68 14.12 9.53
C SER A 82 9.56 15.57 9.11
N ILE A 83 9.11 16.42 10.02
CA ILE A 83 9.17 17.88 9.86
C ILE A 83 10.08 18.44 10.94
N GLU A 84 10.80 19.50 10.61
CA GLU A 84 11.64 20.23 11.56
C GLU A 84 10.99 21.59 11.83
N ILE A 85 10.65 21.84 13.10
CA ILE A 85 10.10 23.13 13.56
C ILE A 85 11.01 23.58 14.69
N ASP A 86 11.59 24.78 14.55
CA ASP A 86 12.47 25.39 15.56
C ASP A 86 13.62 24.48 16.03
N GLY A 87 14.20 23.70 15.12
CA GLY A 87 15.29 22.75 15.41
C GLY A 87 14.85 21.43 16.06
N ILE A 88 13.54 21.22 16.24
CA ILE A 88 12.97 19.98 16.78
C ILE A 88 12.41 19.14 15.63
N SER A 89 13.00 17.96 15.42
CA SER A 89 12.53 16.98 14.44
C SER A 89 11.35 16.18 15.00
N ASN A 90 10.18 16.33 14.39
CA ASN A 90 8.97 15.58 14.70
C ASN A 90 8.78 14.48 13.66
N ARG A 91 8.74 13.21 14.09
CA ARG A 91 8.54 12.04 13.21
C ARG A 91 7.08 11.59 13.26
N PHE A 92 6.47 11.47 12.09
CA PHE A 92 5.11 10.94 11.92
C PHE A 92 5.18 9.61 11.19
N THR A 93 4.35 8.65 11.59
CA THR A 93 4.21 7.36 10.90
C THR A 93 2.78 7.13 10.43
N VAL A 94 2.59 6.30 9.39
CA VAL A 94 1.27 6.03 8.78
C VAL A 94 0.28 5.30 9.73
N ASP A 95 0.74 4.83 10.90
CA ASP A 95 -0.10 4.25 11.97
C ASP A 95 0.19 4.92 13.33
N ASP A 96 0.60 6.19 13.31
CA ASP A 96 0.94 6.93 14.52
C ASP A 96 -0.30 7.19 15.37
N LYS A 97 -0.48 6.36 16.41
CA LYS A 97 -1.47 6.54 17.48
C LYS A 97 -0.85 7.15 18.74
N SER A 98 0.45 7.48 18.69
CA SER A 98 1.24 7.95 19.84
C SER A 98 1.15 9.46 20.06
N HIS A 99 0.63 10.23 19.11
CA HIS A 99 0.50 11.67 19.28
C HIS A 99 -0.74 12.04 20.12
N PHE A 100 -0.48 12.40 21.38
CA PHE A 100 -1.39 13.12 22.27
C PHE A 100 -1.91 14.45 21.67
N HIS A 101 -1.25 14.97 20.62
CA HIS A 101 -1.63 16.18 19.87
C HIS A 101 -2.42 15.93 18.57
N ALA A 102 -2.80 14.69 18.24
CA ALA A 102 -3.65 14.41 17.08
C ALA A 102 -5.03 15.09 17.16
N LYS A 103 -5.45 15.54 18.36
CA LYS A 103 -6.69 16.32 18.56
C LYS A 103 -6.59 17.77 18.06
N ASP A 104 -5.40 18.38 18.08
CA ASP A 104 -5.26 19.81 17.77
C ASP A 104 -5.25 20.09 16.26
N ILE A 105 -4.78 19.12 15.46
CA ILE A 105 -4.79 19.22 14.00
C ILE A 105 -6.24 19.13 13.46
N PHE A 106 -7.10 18.32 14.10
CA PHE A 106 -8.53 18.24 13.72
C PHE A 106 -9.33 19.48 14.11
N GLN A 107 -8.93 20.24 15.14
CA GLN A 107 -9.62 21.47 15.53
C GLN A 107 -9.31 22.66 14.62
N SER A 108 -8.19 22.62 13.90
CA SER A 108 -7.75 23.72 13.03
C SER A 108 -8.59 23.86 11.75
N HIS A 109 -9.42 22.89 11.40
CA HIS A 109 -10.31 22.94 10.23
C HIS A 109 -11.78 23.26 10.53
N SER A 110 -12.19 23.39 11.80
CA SER A 110 -13.56 23.76 12.18
C SER A 110 -13.81 25.26 12.35
N SER A 111 -12.80 26.12 12.19
CA SER A 111 -12.91 27.57 12.45
C SER A 111 -12.94 28.47 11.21
N GLN A 112 -13.05 27.93 9.99
CA GLN A 112 -13.24 28.73 8.76
C GLN A 112 -14.61 28.57 8.08
N ASN A 113 -15.56 27.84 8.68
CA ASN A 113 -16.93 27.75 8.19
C ASN A 113 -17.92 28.34 9.22
N ASN A 114 -17.75 29.63 9.53
CA ASN A 114 -18.84 30.45 10.04
C ASN A 114 -18.49 31.94 9.84
N SER A 115 -18.75 32.46 8.64
CA SER A 115 -18.94 33.87 8.33
C SER A 115 -19.85 33.97 7.11
#